data_AF-A0A1F9MF04-F1
#
_entry.id   AF-A0A1F9MF04-F1
#
_cell.length_a   1.000
_cell.length_b   1.000
_cell.length_c   1.000
_cell.angle_alpha   90.00
_cell.angle_beta   90.00
_cell.angle_gamma   90.00
#
_symmetry.space_group_name_H-M   'P 1'
#
loop_
_entity.id
_entity.type
_entity.pdbx_description
1 polymer ?
#
loop_
_entity_poly.entity_id
_entity_poly.type
_entity_poly.pdbx_seq_one_letter_code
_entity_poly.pdbx_strand_id
1 'polypeptide(L)'
;MQPPTLIEGYDRCGLRAEQLGAPEFRTAHGCRYAYIAGAMFSGIAGVTMLERLAGRGLLGFFGSGGLSLQELEAALAALTTKLSRERPWGCNLLHNLYEPELEERTVDLLLRYQVRRISASAYTRLTLPLVRYRVTGLQRTPGGEVNPRHQLLAKLSRPELAEQFLAPPPAKLLSKLFEDEAITREEYELAQNLPMADAITVEADSGGHTDKGVSTVLLPEIQRLRDRARERHHYSPRVHIGAAGGLGTPMAVAAMFYLGADYVLTGSVNHCTVEAATSEPVKDLLERMSPVDVTMAPAPDLFELGAKVQVLRRGVLYPGQANKLYELYRTYQRWEDLPLVEREKLEAKVFRRPFVELLTETLSYWDQRKPELAEKARAESHLALALVFRWYLGKSSRWAINGDPERKQDYQIHTGPALGAFNSWVEGTPYQSWRARHVDEVAELLMQGAAVHAAARGGREGGGFRGSGPGEPRPLARV
;
A
#
# COMPACT_ATOMS: atom_id res chain seq x y z
N MET A 1 26.19 -13.63 4.51
CA MET A 1 26.00 -13.80 5.96
C MET A 1 24.61 -14.37 6.16
N GLN A 2 24.45 -15.48 6.90
CA GLN A 2 23.11 -16.01 7.20
C GLN A 2 22.33 -14.97 8.05
N PRO A 3 21.01 -14.82 7.86
CA PRO A 3 20.21 -13.95 8.70
C PRO A 3 20.29 -14.37 10.17
N PRO A 4 20.22 -13.42 11.11
CA PRO A 4 20.11 -13.77 12.52
C PRO A 4 18.80 -14.51 12.77
N THR A 5 18.86 -15.54 13.60
CA THR A 5 17.66 -16.18 14.13
C THR A 5 17.06 -15.25 15.17
N LEU A 6 15.85 -14.74 14.88
CA LEU A 6 15.14 -13.79 15.73
C LEU A 6 13.96 -14.43 16.47
N ILE A 7 13.65 -15.69 16.17
CA ILE A 7 12.46 -16.37 16.66
C ILE A 7 12.83 -17.65 17.41
N GLU A 8 12.23 -17.83 18.57
CA GLU A 8 12.33 -19.06 19.35
C GLU A 8 11.95 -20.30 18.54
N GLY A 9 12.84 -21.29 18.53
CA GLY A 9 12.58 -22.57 17.86
C GLY A 9 12.78 -22.57 16.34
N TYR A 10 13.10 -21.45 15.71
CA TYR A 10 13.32 -21.38 14.26
C TYR A 10 14.48 -22.28 13.79
N ASP A 11 15.61 -22.29 14.49
CA ASP A 11 16.77 -23.13 14.15
C ASP A 11 16.47 -24.64 14.17
N ARG A 12 15.40 -25.06 14.87
CA ARG A 12 15.03 -26.46 15.06
C ARG A 12 13.82 -26.88 14.23
N CYS A 13 13.13 -25.96 13.55
CA CYS A 13 11.85 -26.26 12.91
C CYS A 13 12.00 -26.96 11.54
N GLY A 14 13.20 -27.03 10.96
CA GLY A 14 13.47 -27.79 9.72
C GLY A 14 12.92 -27.16 8.43
N LEU A 15 12.10 -26.11 8.52
CA LEU A 15 11.61 -25.32 7.39
C LEU A 15 12.21 -23.92 7.46
N ARG A 16 12.91 -23.49 6.41
CA ARG A 16 13.45 -22.12 6.34
C ARG A 16 12.40 -21.13 5.86
N ALA A 17 12.48 -19.89 6.34
CA ALA A 17 11.65 -18.78 5.90
C ALA A 17 11.71 -18.56 4.38
N GLU A 18 12.88 -18.78 3.75
CA GLU A 18 13.06 -18.72 2.30
C GLU A 18 12.29 -19.81 1.54
N GLN A 19 11.77 -20.84 2.22
CA GLN A 19 10.97 -21.89 1.57
C GLN A 19 9.47 -21.59 1.56
N LEU A 20 9.03 -20.52 2.23
CA LEU A 20 7.65 -20.08 2.19
C LEU A 20 7.36 -19.28 0.91
N GLY A 21 6.20 -19.55 0.31
CA GLY A 21 5.76 -18.94 -0.93
C GLY A 21 6.47 -19.47 -2.18
N ALA A 22 6.23 -18.79 -3.31
CA ALA A 22 6.74 -19.21 -4.62
C ALA A 22 8.24 -18.89 -4.77
N PRO A 23 9.10 -19.88 -5.05
CA PRO A 23 10.51 -19.62 -5.37
C PRO A 23 10.68 -18.79 -6.64
N GLU A 24 9.77 -18.91 -7.61
CA GLU A 24 9.80 -18.15 -8.85
C GLU A 24 9.59 -16.66 -8.60
N PHE A 25 8.74 -16.28 -7.64
CA PHE A 25 8.55 -14.89 -7.23
C PHE A 25 9.87 -14.28 -6.71
N ARG A 26 10.58 -15.04 -5.86
CA ARG A 26 11.86 -14.61 -5.29
C ARG A 26 12.91 -14.38 -6.36
N THR A 27 13.02 -15.32 -7.29
CA THR A 27 13.94 -15.22 -8.43
C THR A 27 13.57 -14.04 -9.33
N ALA A 28 12.29 -13.89 -9.68
CA ALA A 28 11.80 -12.83 -10.57
C ALA A 28 12.03 -11.42 -10.01
N HIS A 29 11.96 -11.24 -8.69
CA HIS A 29 12.12 -9.94 -8.05
C HIS A 29 13.46 -9.76 -7.32
N GLY A 30 14.37 -10.73 -7.39
CA GLY A 30 15.68 -10.66 -6.74
C GLY A 30 15.61 -10.53 -5.22
N CYS A 31 14.56 -11.07 -4.60
CA CYS A 31 14.32 -10.97 -3.17
C CYS A 31 14.56 -12.31 -2.46
N ARG A 32 14.96 -12.24 -1.19
CA ARG A 32 15.25 -13.41 -0.35
C ARG A 32 13.98 -14.06 0.21
N TYR A 33 12.94 -13.27 0.46
CA TYR A 33 11.65 -13.76 0.94
C TYR A 33 10.56 -13.45 -0.07
N ALA A 34 9.56 -14.34 -0.13
CA ALA A 34 8.28 -14.08 -0.78
C ALA A 34 7.44 -13.11 0.09
N TYR A 35 8.00 -11.93 0.32
CA TYR A 35 7.53 -10.90 1.24
C TYR A 35 7.73 -9.53 0.61
N ILE A 36 6.74 -8.66 0.77
CA ILE A 36 6.76 -7.28 0.33
C ILE A 36 6.46 -6.36 1.51
N ALA A 37 7.29 -5.33 1.70
CA ALA A 37 6.90 -4.14 2.46
C ALA A 37 6.14 -3.19 1.52
N GLY A 38 4.84 -3.05 1.74
CA GLY A 38 3.96 -2.24 0.91
C GLY A 38 4.25 -0.75 1.00
N ALA A 39 3.90 -0.04 -0.08
CA ALA A 39 3.96 1.42 -0.10
C ALA A 39 3.01 2.04 0.93
N MET A 40 3.45 3.15 1.52
CA MET A 40 2.67 3.98 2.44
C MET A 40 2.78 5.43 1.99
N PHE A 41 1.63 6.06 1.76
CA PHE A 41 1.49 7.37 1.09
C PHE A 41 2.33 8.49 1.72
N SER A 42 2.49 9.59 0.99
CA SER A 42 3.22 10.80 1.37
C SER A 42 4.65 10.50 1.84
N GLY A 43 5.29 9.52 1.22
CA GLY A 43 6.68 9.16 1.51
C GLY A 43 6.89 8.45 2.85
N ILE A 44 5.84 8.02 3.57
CA ILE A 44 5.99 7.26 4.83
C ILE A 44 6.85 6.01 4.60
N ALA A 45 6.60 5.29 3.50
CA ALA A 45 7.54 4.31 2.95
C ALA A 45 8.62 5.05 2.16
N GLY A 46 9.55 5.67 2.89
CA GLY A 46 10.53 6.61 2.37
C GLY A 46 11.87 5.98 1.97
N VAL A 47 12.77 6.82 1.47
CA VAL A 47 14.09 6.43 0.94
C VAL A 47 14.89 5.56 1.93
N THR A 48 14.95 5.95 3.21
CA THR A 48 15.63 5.18 4.27
C THR A 48 15.06 3.78 4.47
N MET A 49 13.74 3.61 4.41
CA MET A 49 13.08 2.31 4.54
C MET A 49 13.47 1.40 3.36
N LEU A 50 13.45 1.94 2.14
CA LEU A 50 13.79 1.19 0.94
C LEU A 50 15.27 0.79 0.92
N GLU A 51 16.17 1.67 1.35
CA GLU A 51 17.59 1.35 1.50
C GLU A 51 17.82 0.17 2.43
N ARG A 52 17.17 0.19 3.59
CA ARG A 52 17.31 -0.87 4.58
C ARG A 52 16.78 -2.20 4.08
N LEU A 53 15.58 -2.21 3.48
CA LEU A 53 14.97 -3.42 2.92
C LEU A 53 15.82 -3.99 1.79
N ALA A 54 16.20 -3.17 0.81
CA ALA A 54 16.99 -3.58 -0.35
C ALA A 54 18.38 -4.10 0.06
N GLY A 55 19.00 -3.48 1.09
CA GLY A 55 20.26 -3.94 1.67
C GLY A 55 20.19 -5.35 2.26
N ARG A 56 19.00 -5.80 2.65
CA ARG A 56 18.72 -7.14 3.20
C ARG A 56 18.05 -8.08 2.20
N GLY A 57 17.96 -7.67 0.93
CA GLY A 57 17.32 -8.45 -0.12
C GLY A 57 15.80 -8.59 0.04
N LEU A 58 15.15 -7.62 0.69
CA LEU A 58 13.70 -7.61 0.87
C LEU A 58 13.05 -6.62 -0.10
N LEU A 59 11.94 -7.02 -0.71
CA LEU A 59 11.20 -6.17 -1.64
C LEU A 59 10.40 -5.10 -0.90
N GLY A 60 10.64 -3.84 -1.24
CA GLY A 60 9.86 -2.70 -0.75
C GLY A 60 9.39 -1.78 -1.87
N PHE A 61 8.28 -1.07 -1.64
CA PHE A 61 7.79 -0.05 -2.56
C PHE A 61 7.79 1.34 -1.92
N PHE A 62 8.39 2.30 -2.63
CA PHE A 62 8.37 3.71 -2.25
C PHE A 62 6.95 4.29 -2.31
N GLY A 63 6.60 5.06 -1.28
CA GLY A 63 5.30 5.68 -1.09
C GLY A 63 5.09 6.99 -1.84
N SER A 64 4.94 6.94 -3.16
CA SER A 64 4.79 8.13 -4.02
C SER A 64 3.43 8.85 -3.88
N GLY A 65 2.36 8.14 -3.51
CA GLY A 65 1.01 8.69 -3.48
C GLY A 65 0.91 9.95 -2.60
N GLY A 66 0.35 11.04 -3.14
CA GLY A 66 0.19 12.30 -2.41
C GLY A 66 1.45 13.18 -2.33
N LEU A 67 2.57 12.76 -2.91
CA LEU A 67 3.74 13.63 -3.15
C LEU A 67 3.55 14.45 -4.43
N SER A 68 4.16 15.63 -4.46
CA SER A 68 4.33 16.38 -5.71
C SER A 68 5.33 15.68 -6.64
N LEU A 69 5.28 16.00 -7.93
CA LEU A 69 6.24 15.47 -8.90
C LEU A 69 7.69 15.85 -8.58
N GLN A 70 7.91 17.02 -7.98
CA GLN A 70 9.24 17.47 -7.56
C GLN A 70 9.77 16.60 -6.39
N GLU A 71 8.93 16.34 -5.39
CA GLU A 71 9.28 15.46 -4.27
C GLU A 71 9.52 14.02 -4.74
N LEU A 72 8.69 13.52 -5.67
CA LEU A 72 8.89 12.22 -6.28
C LEU A 72 10.22 12.15 -7.05
N GLU A 73 10.50 13.13 -7.90
CA GLU A 73 11.75 13.16 -8.68
C GLU A 73 12.99 13.19 -7.78
N ALA A 74 12.97 14.01 -6.72
CA ALA A 74 14.04 14.04 -5.73
C ALA A 74 14.23 12.68 -5.03
N ALA A 75 13.13 12.01 -4.65
CA ALA A 75 13.19 10.68 -4.04
C ALA A 75 13.71 9.61 -5.02
N LEU A 76 13.29 9.65 -6.29
CA LEU A 76 13.77 8.74 -7.33
C LEU A 76 15.27 8.93 -7.58
N ALA A 77 15.75 10.19 -7.65
CA ALA A 77 17.17 10.49 -7.78
C ALA A 77 18.00 9.96 -6.60
N ALA A 78 17.49 10.10 -5.38
CA ALA A 78 18.15 9.55 -4.20
C ALA A 78 18.19 8.01 -4.23
N LEU A 79 17.07 7.37 -4.56
CA LEU A 79 16.96 5.91 -4.63
C LEU A 79 17.87 5.32 -5.71
N THR A 80 17.88 5.86 -6.93
CA THR A 80 18.71 5.34 -8.02
C THR A 80 20.20 5.58 -7.81
N THR A 81 20.57 6.60 -7.03
CA THR A 81 21.95 6.85 -6.61
C THR A 81 22.42 5.81 -5.60
N LYS A 82 21.57 5.47 -4.63
CA LYS A 82 21.93 4.60 -3.50
C LYS A 82 21.68 3.12 -3.75
N LEU A 83 20.73 2.79 -4.62
CA LEU A 83 20.28 1.43 -4.89
C LEU A 83 20.37 1.14 -6.38
N SER A 84 21.10 0.08 -6.74
CA SER A 84 21.04 -0.49 -8.08
C SER A 84 19.59 -0.88 -8.42
N ARG A 85 19.20 -0.73 -9.68
CA ARG A 85 17.89 -1.12 -10.21
C ARG A 85 17.62 -2.62 -10.10
N GLU A 86 18.67 -3.43 -9.98
CA GLU A 86 18.55 -4.88 -9.77
C GLU A 86 18.15 -5.25 -8.35
N ARG A 87 18.41 -4.37 -7.37
CA ARG A 87 17.99 -4.60 -5.97
C ARG A 87 16.46 -4.64 -5.88
N PRO A 88 15.89 -5.34 -4.90
CA PRO A 88 14.45 -5.52 -4.77
C PRO A 88 13.80 -4.25 -4.20
N TRP A 89 13.65 -3.22 -5.04
CA TRP A 89 12.85 -2.04 -4.73
C TRP A 89 11.99 -1.66 -5.94
N GLY A 90 10.94 -0.89 -5.65
CA GLY A 90 10.07 -0.30 -6.66
C GLY A 90 9.40 0.97 -6.15
N CYS A 91 8.50 1.53 -6.98
CA CYS A 91 7.74 2.71 -6.64
C CYS A 91 6.24 2.43 -6.71
N ASN A 92 5.44 3.03 -5.85
CA ASN A 92 4.00 3.02 -6.03
C ASN A 92 3.61 3.85 -7.27
N LEU A 93 2.60 3.40 -7.99
CA LEU A 93 1.88 4.18 -8.98
C LEU A 93 0.41 4.17 -8.56
N LEU A 94 -0.03 5.30 -8.01
CA LEU A 94 -1.38 5.47 -7.49
C LEU A 94 -2.26 6.08 -8.57
N HIS A 95 -3.36 5.39 -8.91
CA HIS A 95 -4.34 5.94 -9.83
C HIS A 95 -5.06 7.14 -9.20
N ASN A 96 -5.17 8.23 -9.95
CA ASN A 96 -5.97 9.40 -9.57
C ASN A 96 -7.06 9.64 -10.62
N LEU A 97 -8.33 9.46 -10.22
CA LEU A 97 -9.49 9.60 -11.10
C LEU A 97 -9.71 11.04 -11.61
N TYR A 98 -9.25 12.05 -10.85
CA TYR A 98 -9.50 13.46 -11.13
C TYR A 98 -8.34 14.18 -11.84
N GLU A 99 -7.16 13.56 -11.89
CA GLU A 99 -5.94 14.11 -12.50
C GLU A 99 -5.21 13.03 -13.33
N PRO A 100 -5.77 12.56 -14.46
CA PRO A 100 -5.09 11.59 -15.32
C PRO A 100 -3.71 12.05 -15.83
N GLU A 101 -3.53 13.35 -16.02
CA GLU A 101 -2.26 13.95 -16.48
C GLU A 101 -1.14 13.78 -15.44
N LEU A 102 -1.49 13.72 -14.15
CA LEU A 102 -0.52 13.47 -13.09
C LEU A 102 0.03 12.04 -13.16
N GLU A 103 -0.82 11.07 -13.50
CA GLU A 103 -0.41 9.68 -13.70
C GLU A 103 0.55 9.57 -14.88
N GLU A 104 0.27 10.24 -16.00
CA GLU A 104 1.14 10.26 -17.18
C GLU A 104 2.53 10.82 -16.86
N ARG A 105 2.59 11.98 -16.19
CA ARG A 105 3.86 12.60 -15.77
C ARG A 105 4.61 11.76 -14.74
N THR A 106 3.88 11.02 -13.90
CA THR A 106 4.48 10.07 -12.95
C THR A 106 5.15 8.92 -13.71
N VAL A 107 4.46 8.34 -14.70
CA VAL A 107 5.03 7.29 -15.56
C VAL A 107 6.25 7.81 -16.33
N ASP A 108 6.23 9.04 -16.85
CA ASP A 108 7.40 9.66 -17.50
C ASP A 108 8.63 9.67 -16.58
N LEU A 109 8.44 10.07 -15.31
CA LEU A 109 9.52 10.05 -14.31
C LEU A 109 9.99 8.62 -14.04
N LEU A 110 9.09 7.68 -13.84
CA LEU A 110 9.44 6.28 -13.56
C LEU A 110 10.26 5.66 -14.71
N LEU A 111 9.88 5.92 -15.96
CA LEU A 111 10.61 5.46 -17.15
C LEU A 111 11.96 6.17 -17.29
N ARG A 112 12.03 7.50 -17.09
CA ARG A 112 13.27 8.28 -17.14
C ARG A 112 14.31 7.77 -16.14
N TYR A 113 13.89 7.54 -14.90
CA TYR A 113 14.74 7.00 -13.84
C TYR A 113 14.93 5.47 -13.97
N GLN A 114 14.25 4.84 -14.92
CA GLN A 114 14.23 3.40 -15.22
C GLN A 114 13.94 2.57 -13.96
N VAL A 115 12.92 2.97 -13.22
CA VAL A 115 12.39 2.20 -12.09
C VAL A 115 11.84 0.90 -12.65
N ARG A 116 12.42 -0.24 -12.24
CA ARG A 116 12.07 -1.55 -12.81
C ARG A 116 10.76 -2.15 -12.29
N ARG A 117 10.28 -1.72 -11.12
CA ARG A 117 9.11 -2.32 -10.47
C ARG A 117 8.14 -1.23 -10.03
N ILE A 118 6.87 -1.42 -10.36
CA ILE A 118 5.79 -0.62 -9.75
C ILE A 118 4.83 -1.47 -8.93
N SER A 119 4.29 -0.85 -7.89
CA SER A 119 3.06 -1.32 -7.27
C SER A 119 1.91 -0.45 -7.75
N ALA A 120 1.06 -0.97 -8.64
CA ALA A 120 -0.10 -0.28 -9.18
C ALA A 120 -1.29 -0.42 -8.22
N SER A 121 -1.79 0.68 -7.67
CA SER A 121 -2.85 0.67 -6.65
C SER A 121 -3.95 1.70 -6.92
N ALA A 122 -5.14 1.45 -6.35
CA ALA A 122 -6.36 2.28 -6.50
C ALA A 122 -6.92 2.37 -7.93
N TYR A 123 -6.45 1.52 -8.84
CA TYR A 123 -7.02 1.42 -10.18
C TYR A 123 -8.44 0.86 -10.11
N THR A 124 -9.31 1.36 -10.98
CA THR A 124 -10.66 0.78 -11.24
C THR A 124 -10.77 0.22 -12.65
N ARG A 125 -9.85 0.63 -13.52
CA ARG A 125 -9.66 0.19 -14.90
C ARG A 125 -8.21 0.40 -15.31
N LEU A 126 -7.77 -0.28 -16.35
CA LEU A 126 -6.45 0.01 -16.95
C LEU A 126 -6.45 1.38 -17.64
N THR A 127 -5.31 2.06 -17.59
CA THR A 127 -5.12 3.41 -18.14
C THR A 127 -4.02 3.39 -19.21
N LEU A 128 -4.02 4.41 -20.06
CA LEU A 128 -2.98 4.57 -21.09
C LEU A 128 -1.56 4.66 -20.49
N PRO A 129 -1.30 5.46 -19.43
CA PRO A 129 0.02 5.54 -18.80
C PRO A 129 0.49 4.20 -18.20
N LEU A 130 -0.42 3.47 -17.55
CA LEU A 130 -0.10 2.18 -16.95
C LEU A 130 0.29 1.13 -18.00
N VAL A 131 -0.46 1.07 -19.11
CA VAL A 131 -0.12 0.19 -20.24
C VAL A 131 1.22 0.59 -20.82
N ARG A 132 1.48 1.89 -21.03
CA ARG A 132 2.78 2.39 -21.52
C ARG A 132 3.92 1.89 -20.64
N TYR A 133 3.83 2.09 -19.32
CA TYR A 133 4.86 1.61 -18.39
C TYR A 133 5.13 0.10 -18.54
N ARG A 134 4.06 -0.71 -18.66
CA ARG A 134 4.17 -2.16 -18.79
C ARG A 134 4.90 -2.60 -20.06
N VAL A 135 4.63 -1.94 -21.19
CA VAL A 135 5.09 -2.41 -22.50
C VAL A 135 6.38 -1.75 -22.98
N THR A 136 6.73 -0.57 -22.47
CA THR A 136 7.99 0.09 -22.82
C THR A 136 9.19 -0.78 -22.43
N GLY A 137 10.14 -0.94 -23.34
CA GLY A 137 11.33 -1.78 -23.18
C GLY A 137 11.08 -3.28 -23.28
N LEU A 138 9.93 -3.74 -23.78
CA LEU A 138 9.72 -5.16 -24.08
C LEU A 138 10.68 -5.63 -25.16
N GLN A 139 11.30 -6.78 -24.94
CA GLN A 139 12.25 -7.39 -25.86
C GLN A 139 12.06 -8.90 -25.88
N ARG A 140 12.45 -9.56 -26.98
CA ARG A 140 12.62 -11.02 -26.98
C ARG A 140 13.97 -11.40 -26.39
N THR A 141 13.98 -12.46 -25.58
CA THR A 141 15.23 -13.16 -25.25
C THR A 141 15.80 -13.84 -26.51
N PRO A 142 17.10 -14.22 -26.51
CA PRO A 142 17.66 -15.06 -27.58
C PRO A 142 16.91 -16.39 -27.78
N GLY A 143 16.20 -16.89 -26.76
CA GLY A 143 15.35 -18.08 -26.83
C GLY A 143 13.94 -17.82 -27.35
N GLY A 144 13.59 -16.58 -27.71
CA GLY A 144 12.30 -16.19 -28.28
C GLY A 144 11.21 -15.81 -27.26
N GLU A 145 11.47 -16.00 -25.97
CA GLU A 145 10.55 -15.63 -24.87
C GLU A 145 10.45 -14.11 -24.69
N VAL A 146 9.29 -13.62 -24.27
CA VAL A 146 9.09 -12.19 -23.96
C VAL A 146 9.75 -11.86 -22.63
N ASN A 147 10.67 -10.90 -22.62
CA ASN A 147 11.35 -10.42 -21.42
C ASN A 147 10.88 -9.00 -21.06
N PRO A 148 9.98 -8.85 -20.07
CA PRO A 148 9.57 -7.53 -19.59
C PRO A 148 10.71 -6.84 -18.85
N ARG A 149 11.13 -5.67 -19.36
CA ARG A 149 12.07 -4.79 -18.64
C ARG A 149 11.46 -4.21 -17.37
N HIS A 150 10.16 -3.90 -17.41
CA HIS A 150 9.41 -3.31 -16.32
C HIS A 150 8.41 -4.31 -15.77
N GLN A 151 8.43 -4.46 -14.45
CA GLN A 151 7.58 -5.36 -13.70
C GLN A 151 6.44 -4.58 -13.04
N LEU A 152 5.23 -5.10 -13.19
CA LEU A 152 4.01 -4.50 -12.67
C LEU A 152 3.40 -5.45 -11.64
N LEU A 153 3.32 -4.99 -10.40
CA LEU A 153 2.64 -5.69 -9.32
C LEU A 153 1.33 -4.93 -9.02
N ALA A 154 0.19 -5.49 -9.42
CA ALA A 154 -1.11 -4.88 -9.17
C ALA A 154 -1.55 -5.16 -7.73
N LYS A 155 -2.10 -4.17 -7.02
CA LYS A 155 -2.71 -4.34 -5.70
C LYS A 155 -4.19 -4.01 -5.78
N LEU A 156 -5.04 -4.99 -5.49
CA LEU A 156 -6.49 -4.92 -5.73
C LEU A 156 -7.27 -5.74 -4.71
N SER A 157 -8.55 -5.40 -4.56
CA SER A 157 -9.53 -6.09 -3.70
C SER A 157 -10.66 -6.75 -4.50
N ARG A 158 -10.73 -6.51 -5.82
CA ARG A 158 -11.92 -6.79 -6.65
C ARG A 158 -11.64 -7.76 -7.80
N PRO A 159 -12.40 -8.86 -7.92
CA PRO A 159 -12.27 -9.84 -9.01
C PRO A 159 -12.30 -9.25 -10.42
N GLU A 160 -13.20 -8.32 -10.71
CA GLU A 160 -13.36 -7.71 -12.03
C GLU A 160 -12.15 -6.90 -12.48
N LEU A 161 -11.39 -6.34 -11.53
CA LEU A 161 -10.12 -5.67 -11.83
C LEU A 161 -8.99 -6.67 -12.02
N ALA A 162 -9.00 -7.77 -11.26
CA ALA A 162 -8.02 -8.84 -11.42
C ALA A 162 -8.07 -9.44 -12.82
N GLU A 163 -9.26 -9.64 -13.39
CA GLU A 163 -9.42 -10.11 -14.77
C GLU A 163 -8.70 -9.21 -15.78
N GLN A 164 -8.77 -7.89 -15.61
CA GLN A 164 -8.08 -6.94 -16.49
C GLN A 164 -6.56 -7.06 -16.36
N PHE A 165 -6.02 -7.22 -15.15
CA PHE A 165 -4.58 -7.37 -14.91
C PHE A 165 -4.03 -8.74 -15.33
N LEU A 166 -4.88 -9.76 -15.31
CA LEU A 166 -4.55 -11.10 -15.79
C LEU A 166 -4.62 -11.22 -17.31
N ALA A 167 -5.33 -10.32 -17.99
CA ALA A 167 -5.42 -10.29 -19.44
C ALA A 167 -4.23 -9.53 -20.08
N PRO A 168 -4.03 -9.67 -21.41
CA PRO A 168 -3.13 -8.78 -22.14
C PRO A 168 -3.59 -7.31 -22.11
N PRO A 169 -2.69 -6.37 -22.45
CA PRO A 169 -3.06 -4.97 -22.66
C PRO A 169 -4.28 -4.82 -23.56
N PRO A 170 -5.27 -3.99 -23.19
CA PRO A 170 -6.45 -3.77 -24.01
C PRO A 170 -6.05 -3.24 -25.39
N ALA A 171 -6.52 -3.89 -26.46
CA ALA A 171 -6.15 -3.56 -27.84
C ALA A 171 -6.31 -2.06 -28.15
N LYS A 172 -7.41 -1.44 -27.70
CA LYS A 172 -7.66 0.00 -27.90
C LYS A 172 -6.56 0.89 -27.28
N LEU A 173 -6.08 0.56 -26.08
CA LEU A 173 -5.03 1.33 -25.42
C LEU A 173 -3.67 1.08 -26.10
N LEU A 174 -3.41 -0.18 -26.47
CA LEU A 174 -2.17 -0.57 -27.12
C LEU A 174 -2.03 0.04 -28.53
N SER A 175 -3.10 0.01 -29.33
CA SER A 175 -3.12 0.65 -30.66
C SER A 175 -2.96 2.16 -30.56
N LYS A 176 -3.61 2.79 -29.58
CA LYS A 176 -3.41 4.22 -29.32
C LYS A 176 -1.96 4.56 -29.00
N LEU A 177 -1.28 3.78 -28.15
CA LEU A 177 0.14 4.00 -27.84
C LEU A 177 1.04 3.85 -29.07
N PHE A 178 0.72 2.92 -29.96
CA PHE A 178 1.47 2.71 -31.19
C PHE A 178 1.23 3.83 -32.22
N GLU A 179 -0.02 4.27 -32.38
CA GLU A 179 -0.40 5.42 -33.22
C GLU A 179 0.22 6.73 -32.74
N ASP A 180 0.30 6.93 -31.42
CA ASP A 180 0.92 8.09 -30.79
C ASP A 180 2.47 7.99 -30.79
N GLU A 181 3.06 6.97 -31.43
CA GLU A 181 4.51 6.66 -31.46
C GLU A 181 5.16 6.54 -30.07
N ALA A 182 4.36 6.27 -29.04
CA ALA A 182 4.83 6.12 -27.66
C ALA A 182 5.48 4.74 -27.41
N ILE A 183 5.25 3.77 -28.30
CA ILE A 183 5.84 2.43 -28.29
C ILE A 183 6.24 2.00 -29.70
N THR A 184 7.24 1.15 -29.77
CA THR A 184 7.74 0.55 -31.02
C THR A 184 6.82 -0.56 -31.52
N ARG A 185 7.01 -0.95 -32.79
CA ARG A 185 6.33 -2.11 -33.38
C ARG A 185 6.63 -3.40 -32.62
N GLU A 186 7.88 -3.61 -32.21
CA GLU A 186 8.26 -4.81 -31.46
C GLU A 186 7.54 -4.85 -30.11
N GLU A 187 7.52 -3.73 -29.36
CA GLU A 187 6.79 -3.65 -28.09
C GLU A 187 5.29 -3.91 -28.27
N TYR A 188 4.67 -3.36 -29.32
CA TYR A 188 3.27 -3.61 -29.68
C TYR A 188 2.99 -5.09 -29.96
N GLU A 189 3.84 -5.75 -30.73
CA GLU A 189 3.69 -7.16 -31.09
C GLU A 189 3.90 -8.09 -29.88
N LEU A 190 4.90 -7.81 -29.04
CA LEU A 190 5.18 -8.60 -27.83
C LEU A 190 4.11 -8.44 -26.75
N ALA A 191 3.56 -7.23 -26.61
CA ALA A 191 2.58 -6.89 -25.59
C ALA A 191 1.29 -7.72 -25.71
N GLN A 192 0.88 -8.12 -26.91
CA GLN A 192 -0.39 -8.82 -27.16
C GLN A 192 -0.53 -10.17 -26.43
N ASN A 193 0.59 -10.78 -26.03
CA ASN A 193 0.62 -12.08 -25.35
C ASN A 193 1.31 -12.00 -23.98
N LEU A 194 1.39 -10.81 -23.39
CA LEU A 194 1.95 -10.58 -22.07
C LEU A 194 0.83 -10.19 -21.10
N PRO A 195 0.71 -10.79 -19.90
CA PRO A 195 -0.26 -10.31 -18.92
C PRO A 195 0.08 -8.89 -18.48
N MET A 196 -0.93 -8.10 -18.17
CA MET A 196 -0.74 -6.73 -17.67
C MET A 196 0.05 -6.67 -16.36
N ALA A 197 -0.06 -7.67 -15.49
CA ALA A 197 0.70 -7.77 -14.24
C ALA A 197 1.58 -9.04 -14.19
N ASP A 198 2.75 -8.93 -13.54
CA ASP A 198 3.59 -10.09 -13.17
C ASP A 198 3.15 -10.72 -11.84
N ALA A 199 2.55 -9.89 -10.98
CA ALA A 199 2.00 -10.31 -9.72
C ALA A 199 0.75 -9.50 -9.35
N ILE A 200 -0.20 -10.15 -8.67
CA ILE A 200 -1.40 -9.54 -8.12
C ILE A 200 -1.40 -9.75 -6.61
N THR A 201 -1.43 -8.65 -5.88
CA THR A 201 -1.62 -8.63 -4.44
C THR A 201 -3.09 -8.46 -4.13
N VAL A 202 -3.70 -9.50 -3.54
CA VAL A 202 -5.08 -9.47 -3.06
C VAL A 202 -5.10 -8.75 -1.71
N GLU A 203 -5.62 -7.52 -1.71
CA GLU A 203 -5.74 -6.67 -0.53
C GLU A 203 -7.10 -6.87 0.16
N ALA A 204 -7.06 -7.53 1.31
CA ALA A 204 -8.18 -7.69 2.23
C ALA A 204 -8.32 -6.44 3.12
N ASP A 205 -8.93 -6.57 4.30
CA ASP A 205 -9.00 -5.49 5.29
C ASP A 205 -7.59 -4.99 5.69
N SER A 206 -7.34 -3.70 5.44
CA SER A 206 -6.01 -3.08 5.56
C SER A 206 -6.11 -1.65 6.12
N GLY A 207 -4.98 -1.07 6.51
CA GLY A 207 -4.94 0.35 6.92
C GLY A 207 -4.97 1.27 5.69
N GLY A 208 -5.63 2.44 5.82
CA GLY A 208 -5.86 3.33 4.68
C GLY A 208 -7.07 2.90 3.86
N HIS A 209 -7.07 3.12 2.54
CA HIS A 209 -8.20 2.74 1.68
C HIS A 209 -8.39 1.22 1.68
N THR A 210 -9.59 0.76 2.02
CA THR A 210 -9.94 -0.66 2.03
C THR A 210 -11.43 -0.88 1.82
N ASP A 211 -11.77 -1.92 1.07
CA ASP A 211 -13.14 -2.44 0.92
C ASP A 211 -13.53 -3.38 2.07
N LYS A 212 -12.65 -3.59 3.07
CA LYS A 212 -12.81 -4.57 4.17
C LYS A 212 -13.02 -6.00 3.68
N GLY A 213 -12.31 -6.36 2.62
CA GLY A 213 -12.33 -7.70 2.06
C GLY A 213 -11.91 -8.76 3.08
N VAL A 214 -12.46 -9.97 2.95
CA VAL A 214 -12.07 -11.13 3.77
C VAL A 214 -11.01 -11.94 3.04
N SER A 215 -9.81 -12.03 3.59
CA SER A 215 -8.65 -12.65 2.93
C SER A 215 -8.89 -14.11 2.53
N THR A 216 -9.56 -14.88 3.40
CA THR A 216 -9.86 -16.31 3.17
C THR A 216 -10.89 -16.55 2.07
N VAL A 217 -11.59 -15.50 1.62
CA VAL A 217 -12.56 -15.56 0.52
C VAL A 217 -11.95 -15.01 -0.76
N LEU A 218 -11.31 -13.84 -0.68
CA LEU A 218 -10.79 -13.15 -1.86
C LEU A 218 -9.58 -13.87 -2.47
N LEU A 219 -8.65 -14.36 -1.65
CA LEU A 219 -7.43 -14.98 -2.16
C LEU A 219 -7.74 -16.20 -3.06
N PRO A 220 -8.56 -17.19 -2.63
CA PRO A 220 -8.93 -18.31 -3.50
C PRO A 220 -9.71 -17.92 -4.76
N GLU A 221 -10.53 -16.86 -4.70
CA GLU A 221 -11.24 -16.34 -5.88
C GLU A 221 -10.25 -15.84 -6.95
N ILE A 222 -9.30 -15.00 -6.56
CA ILE A 222 -8.31 -14.45 -7.49
C ILE A 222 -7.35 -15.53 -8.00
N GLN A 223 -6.99 -16.53 -7.19
CA GLN A 223 -6.21 -17.69 -7.64
C GLN A 223 -6.94 -18.46 -8.75
N ARG A 224 -8.25 -18.72 -8.59
CA ARG A 224 -9.06 -19.36 -9.63
C ARG A 224 -9.11 -18.53 -10.92
N LEU A 225 -9.21 -17.21 -10.81
CA LEU A 225 -9.13 -16.31 -11.97
C LEU A 225 -7.78 -16.43 -12.68
N ARG A 226 -6.68 -16.46 -11.93
CA ARG A 226 -5.33 -16.62 -12.48
C ARG A 226 -5.18 -17.94 -13.23
N ASP A 227 -5.68 -19.03 -12.66
CA ASP A 227 -5.58 -20.36 -13.29
C ASP A 227 -6.37 -20.39 -14.62
N ARG A 228 -7.60 -19.84 -14.65
CA ARG A 228 -8.39 -19.68 -15.89
C ARG A 228 -7.68 -18.81 -16.92
N ALA A 229 -7.08 -17.69 -16.50
CA ALA A 229 -6.36 -16.80 -17.41
C ALA A 229 -5.12 -17.47 -18.00
N ARG A 230 -4.38 -18.22 -17.19
CA ARG A 230 -3.22 -19.01 -17.65
C ARG A 230 -3.62 -20.03 -18.70
N GLU A 231 -4.72 -20.76 -18.49
CA GLU A 231 -5.24 -21.73 -19.46
C GLU A 231 -5.68 -21.05 -20.76
N ARG A 232 -6.40 -19.93 -20.65
CA ARG A 232 -6.92 -19.17 -21.79
C ARG A 232 -5.83 -18.53 -22.66
N HIS A 233 -4.77 -18.01 -22.04
CA HIS A 233 -3.74 -17.23 -22.72
C HIS A 233 -2.39 -17.96 -22.85
N HIS A 234 -2.29 -19.19 -22.34
CA HIS A 234 -1.08 -20.02 -22.36
C HIS A 234 0.16 -19.34 -21.76
N TYR A 235 -0.03 -18.55 -20.70
CA TYR A 235 1.08 -17.82 -20.08
C TYR A 235 2.09 -18.74 -19.40
N SER A 236 3.37 -18.49 -19.70
CA SER A 236 4.51 -19.02 -18.97
C SER A 236 5.59 -17.92 -18.87
N PRO A 237 6.05 -17.54 -17.66
CA PRO A 237 5.61 -18.03 -16.35
C PRO A 237 4.19 -17.55 -15.98
N ARG A 238 3.59 -18.18 -14.95
CA ARG A 238 2.27 -17.77 -14.43
C ARG A 238 2.37 -16.46 -13.64
N VAL A 239 1.29 -15.67 -13.63
CA VAL A 239 1.15 -14.51 -12.73
C VAL A 239 1.10 -14.98 -11.28
N HIS A 240 1.91 -14.36 -10.40
CA HIS A 240 1.95 -14.69 -8.98
C HIS A 240 0.79 -14.02 -8.23
N ILE A 241 0.14 -14.75 -7.32
CA ILE A 241 -0.97 -14.21 -6.51
C ILE A 241 -0.55 -14.17 -5.04
N GLY A 242 -0.39 -12.96 -4.50
CA GLY A 242 -0.03 -12.73 -3.10
C GLY A 242 -1.19 -12.21 -2.25
N ALA A 243 -0.99 -12.15 -0.94
CA ALA A 243 -1.98 -11.70 0.02
C ALA A 243 -1.51 -10.48 0.82
N ALA A 244 -2.43 -9.55 1.08
CA ALA A 244 -2.24 -8.39 1.95
C ALA A 244 -3.49 -8.14 2.82
N GLY A 245 -3.31 -7.37 3.89
CA GLY A 245 -4.37 -7.04 4.84
C GLY A 245 -4.45 -8.06 6.00
N GLY A 246 -4.48 -7.55 7.24
CA GLY A 246 -4.50 -8.40 8.45
C GLY A 246 -3.19 -9.13 8.80
N LEU A 247 -2.09 -8.92 8.05
CA LEU A 247 -0.85 -9.67 8.21
C LEU A 247 0.10 -9.03 9.25
N GLY A 248 -0.26 -9.21 10.51
CA GLY A 248 0.48 -8.66 11.66
C GLY A 248 1.19 -9.68 12.55
N THR A 249 0.94 -10.98 12.37
CA THR A 249 1.53 -12.03 13.21
C THR A 249 2.06 -13.18 12.36
N PRO A 250 3.01 -13.98 12.88
CA PRO A 250 3.53 -15.12 12.14
C PRO A 250 2.46 -16.14 11.77
N MET A 251 1.47 -16.36 12.64
CA MET A 251 0.32 -17.25 12.35
C MET A 251 -0.52 -16.74 11.17
N ALA A 252 -0.79 -15.43 11.10
CA ALA A 252 -1.54 -14.83 9.99
C ALA A 252 -0.79 -15.00 8.66
N VAL A 253 0.53 -14.81 8.67
CA VAL A 253 1.39 -15.02 7.49
C VAL A 253 1.41 -16.50 7.09
N ALA A 254 1.60 -17.42 8.03
CA ALA A 254 1.56 -18.86 7.77
C ALA A 254 0.21 -19.32 7.19
N ALA A 255 -0.90 -18.74 7.65
CA ALA A 255 -2.24 -19.03 7.13
C ALA A 255 -2.37 -18.64 5.66
N MET A 256 -1.82 -17.51 5.23
CA MET A 256 -1.87 -17.10 3.82
C MET A 256 -1.04 -18.03 2.93
N PHE A 257 0.14 -18.46 3.38
CA PHE A 257 0.92 -19.46 2.65
C PHE A 257 0.21 -20.82 2.59
N TYR A 258 -0.49 -21.23 3.66
CA TYR A 258 -1.32 -22.43 3.65
C TYR A 258 -2.47 -22.34 2.63
N LEU A 259 -3.06 -21.16 2.43
CA LEU A 259 -4.05 -20.89 1.39
C LEU A 259 -3.43 -20.74 -0.02
N GLY A 260 -2.12 -20.99 -0.18
CA GLY A 260 -1.44 -20.97 -1.48
C GLY A 260 -1.05 -19.57 -1.96
N ALA A 261 -0.92 -18.57 -1.07
CA ALA A 261 -0.34 -17.29 -1.46
C ALA A 261 1.10 -17.48 -1.96
N ASP A 262 1.41 -16.94 -3.13
CA ASP A 262 2.75 -17.00 -3.72
C ASP A 262 3.72 -16.07 -2.96
N TYR A 263 3.21 -15.02 -2.33
CA TYR A 263 3.93 -14.10 -1.45
C TYR A 263 2.96 -13.37 -0.50
N VAL A 264 3.50 -12.68 0.50
CA VAL A 264 2.72 -11.82 1.41
C VAL A 264 3.17 -10.37 1.35
N LEU A 265 2.27 -9.43 1.67
CA LEU A 265 2.57 -8.01 1.77
C LEU A 265 2.08 -7.43 3.10
N THR A 266 2.94 -6.67 3.76
CA THR A 266 2.63 -5.97 5.02
C THR A 266 2.63 -4.45 4.83
N GLY A 267 1.87 -3.74 5.67
CA GLY A 267 1.77 -2.28 5.65
C GLY A 267 1.82 -1.69 7.05
N SER A 268 0.76 -1.89 7.84
CA SER A 268 0.60 -1.26 9.15
C SER A 268 1.74 -1.53 10.14
N VAL A 269 2.32 -2.74 10.12
CA VAL A 269 3.50 -3.07 10.95
C VAL A 269 4.74 -2.27 10.54
N ASN A 270 4.90 -1.97 9.24
CA ASN A 270 6.03 -1.20 8.73
C ASN A 270 5.92 0.28 9.10
N HIS A 271 4.70 0.80 9.29
CA HIS A 271 4.47 2.20 9.71
C HIS A 271 5.01 2.46 11.13
N CYS A 272 5.03 1.43 11.99
CA CYS A 272 5.54 1.51 13.36
C CYS A 272 6.99 0.98 13.45
N THR A 273 7.87 1.50 12.58
CA THR A 273 9.30 1.16 12.57
C THR A 273 10.17 2.41 12.60
N VAL A 274 11.44 2.25 12.96
CA VAL A 274 12.42 3.33 12.98
C VAL A 274 12.50 3.99 11.59
N GLU A 275 12.49 3.20 10.51
CA GLU A 275 12.70 3.69 9.15
C GLU A 275 11.47 4.37 8.50
N ALA A 276 10.28 4.21 9.07
CA ALA A 276 9.09 4.88 8.55
C ALA A 276 9.23 6.41 8.68
N ALA A 277 9.03 7.14 7.58
CA ALA A 277 9.13 8.59 7.54
C ALA A 277 7.82 9.23 8.04
N THR A 278 7.57 9.06 9.33
CA THR A 278 6.47 9.68 10.08
C THR A 278 7.02 10.14 11.43
N SER A 279 6.28 11.00 12.12
CA SER A 279 6.74 11.61 13.36
C SER A 279 6.85 10.61 14.52
N GLU A 280 7.75 10.86 15.47
CA GLU A 280 7.85 10.03 16.68
C GLU A 280 6.54 9.96 17.48
N PRO A 281 5.77 11.06 17.66
CA PRO A 281 4.46 10.99 18.31
C PRO A 281 3.47 10.03 17.63
N VAL A 282 3.52 9.91 16.29
CA VAL A 282 2.72 8.92 15.57
C VAL A 282 3.20 7.51 15.90
N LYS A 283 4.51 7.25 15.91
CA LYS A 283 5.07 5.93 16.26
C LYS A 283 4.76 5.53 17.71
N ASP A 284 4.79 6.49 18.65
CA ASP A 284 4.41 6.29 20.05
C ASP A 284 2.90 5.98 20.21
N LEU A 285 2.03 6.52 19.35
CA LEU A 285 0.61 6.16 19.32
C LEU A 285 0.42 4.74 18.73
N LEU A 286 1.13 4.45 17.64
CA LEU A 286 1.06 3.18 16.91
C LEU A 286 1.57 1.99 17.73
N GLU A 287 2.61 2.13 18.56
CA GLU A 287 3.12 1.01 19.37
C GLU A 287 2.14 0.55 20.46
N ARG A 288 1.18 1.41 20.85
CA ARG A 288 0.25 1.19 21.98
C ARG A 288 -1.14 0.73 21.56
N MET A 289 -1.43 0.71 20.26
CA MET A 289 -2.76 0.35 19.76
C MET A 289 -3.03 -1.16 19.91
N SER A 290 -4.28 -1.51 20.19
CA SER A 290 -4.81 -2.88 20.12
C SER A 290 -5.45 -3.14 18.74
N PRO A 291 -5.80 -4.40 18.39
CA PRO A 291 -6.46 -4.70 17.12
C PRO A 291 -7.79 -3.97 16.92
N VAL A 292 -8.48 -3.63 18.01
CA VAL A 292 -9.79 -2.96 17.97
C VAL A 292 -9.67 -1.44 17.93
N ASP A 293 -8.47 -0.88 18.02
CA ASP A 293 -8.23 0.57 18.06
C ASP A 293 -8.22 1.25 16.68
N VAL A 294 -8.96 0.70 15.73
CA VAL A 294 -9.15 1.25 14.39
C VAL A 294 -10.61 1.55 14.10
N THR A 295 -10.86 2.45 13.17
CA THR A 295 -12.20 2.75 12.67
C THR A 295 -12.13 3.31 11.24
N MET A 296 -13.28 3.43 10.58
CA MET A 296 -13.37 4.09 9.29
C MET A 296 -13.61 5.59 9.44
N ALA A 297 -12.92 6.38 8.62
CA ALA A 297 -13.13 7.82 8.48
C ALA A 297 -13.23 8.20 7.00
N PRO A 298 -13.90 9.31 6.64
CA PRO A 298 -13.96 9.80 5.27
C PRO A 298 -12.57 10.03 4.66
N ALA A 299 -12.39 9.62 3.41
CA ALA A 299 -11.16 9.84 2.66
C ALA A 299 -11.17 11.23 1.97
N PRO A 300 -10.04 11.96 1.91
CA PRO A 300 -9.99 13.31 1.33
C PRO A 300 -10.10 13.35 -0.21
N ASP A 301 -9.73 12.28 -0.89
CA ASP A 301 -9.63 12.17 -2.35
C ASP A 301 -10.97 11.89 -3.02
N LEU A 302 -11.85 11.12 -2.37
CA LEU A 302 -13.20 10.77 -2.85
C LEU A 302 -14.26 11.06 -1.78
N PHE A 303 -14.08 12.18 -1.06
CA PHE A 303 -14.92 12.60 0.06
C PHE A 303 -16.39 12.70 -0.35
N GLU A 304 -16.64 13.36 -1.48
CA GLU A 304 -17.97 13.62 -2.03
C GLU A 304 -18.71 12.31 -2.37
N LEU A 305 -17.98 11.27 -2.76
CA LEU A 305 -18.50 9.93 -3.07
C LEU A 305 -18.62 9.02 -1.85
N GLY A 306 -18.24 9.51 -0.67
CA GLY A 306 -18.34 8.75 0.58
C GLY A 306 -17.30 7.65 0.74
N ALA A 307 -16.18 7.74 0.02
CA ALA A 307 -15.06 6.83 0.24
C ALA A 307 -14.54 6.96 1.68
N LYS A 308 -14.01 5.85 2.21
CA LYS A 308 -13.51 5.78 3.58
C LYS A 308 -12.14 5.12 3.62
N VAL A 309 -11.40 5.49 4.64
CA VAL A 309 -10.08 4.95 5.00
C VAL A 309 -10.12 4.41 6.42
N GLN A 310 -9.41 3.31 6.67
CA GLN A 310 -9.21 2.74 7.99
C GLN A 310 -8.04 3.45 8.70
N VAL A 311 -8.33 4.00 9.87
CA VAL A 311 -7.44 4.88 10.63
C VAL A 311 -7.41 4.51 12.10
N LEU A 312 -6.35 4.93 12.80
CA LEU A 312 -6.25 4.84 14.25
C LEU A 312 -7.39 5.65 14.91
N ARG A 313 -8.05 5.06 15.91
CA ARG A 313 -9.05 5.74 16.74
C ARG A 313 -8.56 6.13 18.12
N ARG A 314 -7.58 5.42 18.66
CA ARG A 314 -7.12 5.60 20.04
C ARG A 314 -6.15 6.78 20.14
N GLY A 315 -6.37 7.64 21.12
CA GLY A 315 -5.47 8.76 21.43
C GLY A 315 -5.60 9.98 20.50
N VAL A 316 -6.54 9.95 19.55
CA VAL A 316 -6.82 11.03 18.59
C VAL A 316 -8.33 11.25 18.48
N LEU A 317 -8.73 12.44 18.02
CA LEU A 317 -10.11 12.81 17.75
C LEU A 317 -10.46 12.85 16.26
N TYR A 318 -9.44 12.77 15.39
CA TYR A 318 -9.60 12.84 13.94
C TYR A 318 -10.77 12.01 13.39
N PRO A 319 -10.94 10.70 13.71
CA PRO A 319 -12.00 9.92 13.07
C PRO A 319 -13.40 10.42 13.44
N GLY A 320 -13.60 10.87 14.69
CA GLY A 320 -14.86 11.45 15.13
C GLY A 320 -15.14 12.78 14.43
N GLN A 321 -14.14 13.65 14.34
CA GLN A 321 -14.25 14.94 13.65
C GLN A 321 -14.50 14.77 12.15
N ALA A 322 -13.76 13.89 11.49
CA ALA A 322 -13.90 13.61 10.06
C ALA A 322 -15.28 13.04 9.72
N ASN A 323 -15.79 12.07 10.51
CA ASN A 323 -17.14 11.55 10.32
C ASN A 323 -18.21 12.65 10.52
N LYS A 324 -18.05 13.51 11.54
CA LYS A 324 -18.96 14.65 11.74
C LYS A 324 -18.95 15.62 10.56
N LEU A 325 -17.78 15.93 9.98
CA LEU A 325 -17.70 16.76 8.78
C LEU A 325 -18.47 16.14 7.61
N TYR A 326 -18.35 14.83 7.41
CA TYR A 326 -19.09 14.14 6.35
C TYR A 326 -20.59 14.08 6.60
N GLU A 327 -21.03 13.88 7.85
CA GLU A 327 -22.44 13.99 8.23
C GLU A 327 -23.00 15.38 7.90
N LEU A 328 -22.30 16.45 8.33
CA LEU A 328 -22.72 17.82 8.04
C LEU A 328 -22.77 18.10 6.54
N TYR A 329 -21.78 17.63 5.77
CA TYR A 329 -21.75 17.76 4.31
C TYR A 329 -22.92 17.06 3.63
N ARG A 330 -23.37 15.91 4.14
CA ARG A 330 -24.53 15.20 3.59
C ARG A 330 -25.86 15.84 3.97
N THR A 331 -25.93 16.49 5.11
CA THR A 331 -27.16 17.10 5.63
C THR A 331 -27.39 18.50 5.07
N TYR A 332 -26.34 19.29 4.88
CA TYR A 332 -26.43 20.71 4.53
C TYR A 332 -25.76 21.03 3.20
N GLN A 333 -26.35 21.95 2.43
CA GLN A 333 -25.84 22.36 1.12
C GLN A 333 -24.85 23.52 1.21
N ARG A 334 -24.99 24.37 2.23
CA ARG A 334 -24.18 25.58 2.38
C ARG A 334 -23.64 25.68 3.80
N TRP A 335 -22.53 26.40 3.97
CA TRP A 335 -22.00 26.72 5.29
C TRP A 335 -23.05 27.42 6.16
N GLU A 336 -23.80 28.36 5.59
CA GLU A 336 -24.79 29.15 6.33
C GLU A 336 -25.98 28.32 6.84
N ASP A 337 -26.25 27.17 6.22
CA ASP A 337 -27.35 26.28 6.62
C ASP A 337 -27.02 25.49 7.91
N LEU A 338 -25.74 25.41 8.30
CA LEU A 338 -25.33 24.69 9.50
C LEU A 338 -25.82 25.43 10.75
N PRO A 339 -26.31 24.69 11.77
CA PRO A 339 -26.64 25.26 13.08
C PRO A 339 -25.46 26.08 13.62
N LEU A 340 -25.75 27.28 14.15
CA LEU A 340 -24.71 28.21 14.61
C LEU A 340 -23.71 27.54 15.58
N VAL A 341 -24.23 26.74 16.52
CA VAL A 341 -23.42 25.98 17.49
C VAL A 341 -22.43 25.02 16.83
N GLU A 342 -22.81 24.39 15.71
CA GLU A 342 -21.90 23.50 14.96
C GLU A 342 -20.84 24.31 14.21
N ARG A 343 -21.20 25.45 13.62
CA ARG A 343 -20.25 26.35 12.96
C ARG A 343 -19.18 26.87 13.93
N GLU A 344 -19.60 27.40 15.07
CA GLU A 344 -18.70 27.90 16.12
C GLU A 344 -17.77 26.80 16.64
N LYS A 345 -18.30 25.58 16.82
CA LYS A 345 -17.50 24.42 17.24
C LYS A 345 -16.47 24.02 16.19
N LEU A 346 -16.84 24.00 14.91
CA LEU A 346 -15.91 23.69 13.82
C LEU A 346 -14.80 24.73 13.73
N GLU A 347 -15.14 26.02 13.73
CA GLU A 347 -14.17 27.11 13.69
C GLU A 347 -13.23 27.09 14.90
N ALA A 348 -13.76 26.86 16.12
CA ALA A 348 -12.95 26.87 17.34
C ALA A 348 -12.08 25.62 17.52
N LYS A 349 -12.60 24.42 17.20
CA LYS A 349 -11.95 23.15 17.60
C LYS A 349 -11.31 22.38 16.45
N VAL A 350 -11.92 22.41 15.26
CA VAL A 350 -11.50 21.60 14.10
C VAL A 350 -10.59 22.43 13.20
N PHE A 351 -11.13 23.53 12.69
CA PHE A 351 -10.42 24.45 11.81
C PHE A 351 -9.42 25.30 12.58
N ARG A 352 -9.79 25.72 13.80
CA ARG A 352 -9.09 26.72 14.64
C ARG A 352 -8.92 28.07 13.94
N ARG A 353 -9.81 28.35 12.99
CA ARG A 353 -9.85 29.53 12.12
C ARG A 353 -11.27 29.73 11.61
N PRO A 354 -11.67 30.97 11.27
CA PRO A 354 -12.92 31.24 10.59
C PRO A 354 -13.04 30.50 9.25
N PHE A 355 -14.23 29.99 8.95
CA PHE A 355 -14.49 29.26 7.71
C PHE A 355 -14.25 30.12 6.47
N VAL A 356 -14.65 31.40 6.52
CA VAL A 356 -14.51 32.33 5.38
C VAL A 356 -13.04 32.49 4.99
N GLU A 357 -12.15 32.61 5.99
CA GLU A 357 -10.72 32.71 5.76
C GLU A 357 -10.17 31.43 5.12
N LEU A 358 -10.56 30.25 5.65
CA LEU A 358 -10.16 28.97 5.09
C LEU A 358 -10.70 28.73 3.68
N LEU A 359 -11.91 29.19 3.38
CA LEU A 359 -12.48 29.10 2.04
C LEU A 359 -11.64 29.94 1.06
N THR A 360 -11.30 31.17 1.42
CA THR A 360 -10.43 32.03 0.59
C THR A 360 -9.09 31.34 0.29
N GLU A 361 -8.42 30.81 1.30
CA GLU A 361 -7.15 30.09 1.11
C GLU A 361 -7.31 28.85 0.24
N THR A 362 -8.38 28.09 0.47
CA THR A 362 -8.67 26.87 -0.28
C THR A 362 -8.88 27.19 -1.75
N LEU A 363 -9.64 28.24 -2.07
CA LEU A 363 -9.84 28.68 -3.45
C LEU A 363 -8.54 29.17 -4.08
N SER A 364 -7.71 29.95 -3.38
CA SER A 364 -6.40 30.39 -3.90
C SER A 364 -5.45 29.22 -4.18
N TYR A 365 -5.47 28.18 -3.34
CA TYR A 365 -4.71 26.95 -3.58
C TYR A 365 -5.17 26.24 -4.86
N TRP A 366 -6.48 26.16 -5.10
CA TRP A 366 -7.02 25.52 -6.29
C TRP A 366 -6.88 26.38 -7.54
N ASP A 367 -6.90 27.72 -7.44
CA ASP A 367 -6.62 28.60 -8.59
C ASP A 367 -5.25 28.32 -9.23
N GLN A 368 -4.26 27.91 -8.43
CA GLN A 368 -2.91 27.61 -8.92
C GLN A 368 -2.76 26.21 -9.52
N ARG A 369 -3.71 25.30 -9.26
CA ARG A 369 -3.58 23.87 -9.59
C ARG A 369 -4.65 23.39 -10.56
N LYS A 370 -5.88 23.83 -10.32
CA LYS A 370 -7.09 23.46 -11.05
C LYS A 370 -8.08 24.64 -11.05
N PRO A 371 -7.80 25.71 -11.82
CA PRO A 371 -8.61 26.93 -11.84
C PRO A 371 -10.10 26.67 -12.06
N GLU A 372 -10.45 25.70 -12.91
CA GLU A 372 -11.83 25.33 -13.21
C GLU A 372 -12.57 24.75 -11.99
N LEU A 373 -11.87 24.06 -11.08
CA LEU A 373 -12.45 23.57 -9.83
C LEU A 373 -12.74 24.73 -8.87
N ALA A 374 -11.82 25.71 -8.81
CA ALA A 374 -11.98 26.89 -7.98
C ALA A 374 -13.12 27.79 -8.48
N GLU A 375 -13.23 27.99 -9.80
CA GLU A 375 -14.35 28.69 -10.41
C GLU A 375 -15.69 28.02 -10.09
N LYS A 376 -15.77 26.69 -10.29
CA LYS A 376 -16.97 25.92 -9.95
C LYS A 376 -17.33 26.04 -8.47
N ALA A 377 -16.34 25.96 -7.57
CA ALA A 377 -16.57 26.09 -6.13
C ALA A 377 -17.05 27.49 -5.71
N ARG A 378 -16.70 28.55 -6.45
CA ARG A 378 -17.27 29.89 -6.22
C ARG A 378 -18.76 29.97 -6.57
N ALA A 379 -19.20 29.21 -7.57
CA ALA A 379 -20.60 29.15 -7.99
C ALA A 379 -21.44 28.14 -7.18
N GLU A 380 -20.83 27.04 -6.74
CA GLU A 380 -21.50 25.92 -6.06
C GLU A 380 -21.10 25.84 -4.58
N SER A 381 -21.96 26.35 -3.70
CA SER A 381 -21.71 26.37 -2.25
C SER A 381 -21.44 25.00 -1.62
N HIS A 382 -22.07 23.94 -2.14
CA HIS A 382 -21.86 22.58 -1.64
C HIS A 382 -20.46 22.06 -1.96
N LEU A 383 -19.94 22.40 -3.14
CA LEU A 383 -18.56 22.10 -3.53
C LEU A 383 -17.57 22.92 -2.70
N ALA A 384 -17.82 24.22 -2.48
CA ALA A 384 -17.00 25.03 -1.57
C ALA A 384 -16.90 24.41 -0.17
N LEU A 385 -18.03 23.96 0.38
CA LEU A 385 -18.09 23.26 1.66
C LEU A 385 -17.25 21.98 1.64
N ALA A 386 -17.38 21.16 0.60
CA ALA A 386 -16.58 19.94 0.41
C ALA A 386 -15.08 20.24 0.39
N LEU A 387 -14.63 21.27 -0.34
CA LEU A 387 -13.22 21.61 -0.47
C LEU A 387 -12.60 22.05 0.87
N VAL A 388 -13.32 22.83 1.68
CA VAL A 388 -12.84 23.21 3.03
C VAL A 388 -12.79 22.01 3.98
N PHE A 389 -13.77 21.09 3.89
CA PHE A 389 -13.72 19.87 4.71
C PHE A 389 -12.56 18.96 4.28
N ARG A 390 -12.33 18.83 2.97
CA ARG A 390 -11.18 18.12 2.39
C ARG A 390 -9.85 18.75 2.79
N TRP A 391 -9.78 20.07 2.97
CA TRP A 391 -8.60 20.74 3.55
C TRP A 391 -8.26 20.18 4.93
N TYR A 392 -9.23 20.06 5.84
CA TYR A 392 -8.98 19.49 7.17
C TYR A 392 -8.52 18.04 7.07
N LEU A 393 -9.21 17.21 6.27
CA LEU A 393 -8.84 15.81 6.08
C LEU A 393 -7.40 15.66 5.53
N GLY A 394 -7.05 16.43 4.50
CA GLY A 394 -5.71 16.40 3.93
C GLY A 394 -4.62 16.95 4.87
N LYS A 395 -4.90 18.03 5.61
CA LYS A 395 -3.96 18.61 6.58
C LYS A 395 -3.74 17.68 7.77
N SER A 396 -4.76 16.95 8.21
CA SER A 396 -4.69 15.98 9.31
C SER A 396 -3.61 14.90 9.11
N SER A 397 -3.42 14.43 7.88
CA SER A 397 -2.32 13.51 7.54
C SER A 397 -0.96 14.20 7.60
N ARG A 398 -0.84 15.44 7.09
CA ARG A 398 0.42 16.20 7.10
C ARG A 398 0.87 16.58 8.51
N TRP A 399 -0.07 16.98 9.36
CA TRP A 399 0.21 17.25 10.78
C TRP A 399 0.74 16.02 11.50
N ALA A 400 0.17 14.84 11.21
CA ALA A 400 0.65 13.58 11.77
C ALA A 400 2.07 13.25 11.30
N ILE A 401 2.33 13.32 9.99
CA ILE A 401 3.65 13.01 9.41
C ILE A 401 4.72 13.96 9.96
N ASN A 402 4.43 15.26 10.04
CA ASN A 402 5.38 16.27 10.52
C ASN A 402 5.48 16.34 12.05
N GLY A 403 4.55 15.74 12.78
CA GLY A 403 4.54 15.78 14.25
C GLY A 403 4.18 17.15 14.82
N ASP A 404 3.24 17.86 14.18
CA ASP A 404 2.78 19.17 14.63
C ASP A 404 2.18 19.06 16.06
N PRO A 405 2.84 19.64 17.09
CA PRO A 405 2.46 19.43 18.48
C PRO A 405 1.09 20.05 18.81
N GLU A 406 0.68 21.11 18.11
CA GLU A 406 -0.60 21.78 18.34
C GLU A 406 -1.77 20.98 17.78
N ARG A 407 -1.51 20.08 16.83
CA ARG A 407 -2.49 19.30 16.08
C ARG A 407 -2.53 17.82 16.43
N LYS A 408 -1.91 17.41 17.55
CA LYS A 408 -1.85 15.99 17.97
C LYS A 408 -3.19 15.27 17.99
N GLN A 409 -4.27 15.93 18.43
CA GLN A 409 -5.61 15.32 18.45
C GLN A 409 -6.22 15.16 17.04
N ASP A 410 -5.73 15.91 16.06
CA ASP A 410 -6.22 15.92 14.68
C ASP A 410 -5.40 15.01 13.77
N TYR A 411 -4.48 14.20 14.30
CA TYR A 411 -3.65 13.32 13.49
C TYR A 411 -4.49 12.25 12.79
N GLN A 412 -4.47 12.27 11.46
CA GLN A 412 -4.94 11.16 10.63
C GLN A 412 -3.81 10.16 10.46
N ILE A 413 -3.97 8.96 11.03
CA ILE A 413 -2.96 7.90 10.99
C ILE A 413 -3.58 6.67 10.34
N HIS A 414 -3.15 6.33 9.12
CA HIS A 414 -3.59 5.12 8.43
C HIS A 414 -2.93 3.89 9.06
N THR A 415 -3.75 3.00 9.59
CA THR A 415 -3.32 1.73 10.19
C THR A 415 -4.51 0.78 10.27
N GLY A 416 -4.25 -0.53 10.26
CA GLY A 416 -5.25 -1.58 10.36
C GLY A 416 -5.06 -2.44 11.61
N PRO A 417 -5.96 -3.41 11.86
CA PRO A 417 -5.92 -4.27 13.04
C PRO A 417 -4.63 -5.12 13.13
N ALA A 418 -3.96 -5.35 11.99
CA ALA A 418 -2.69 -6.07 11.89
C ALA A 418 -1.63 -5.51 12.85
N LEU A 419 -1.49 -4.18 12.97
CA LEU A 419 -0.50 -3.61 13.88
C LEU A 419 -0.84 -3.87 15.35
N GLY A 420 -2.12 -3.80 15.72
CA GLY A 420 -2.53 -4.14 17.08
C GLY A 420 -2.27 -5.62 17.43
N ALA A 421 -2.43 -6.52 16.45
CA ALA A 421 -2.11 -7.93 16.61
C ALA A 421 -0.60 -8.13 16.76
N PHE A 422 0.21 -7.42 15.95
CA PHE A 422 1.66 -7.39 16.09
C PHE A 422 2.08 -6.90 17.48
N ASN A 423 1.51 -5.78 17.96
CA ASN A 423 1.80 -5.21 19.28
C ASN A 423 1.53 -6.22 20.41
N SER A 424 0.41 -6.94 20.32
CA SER A 424 0.05 -7.99 21.30
C SER A 424 1.05 -9.16 21.24
N TRP A 425 1.46 -9.56 20.04
CA TRP A 425 2.40 -10.65 19.83
C TRP A 425 3.83 -10.34 20.34
N VAL A 426 4.28 -9.08 20.23
CA VAL A 426 5.63 -8.66 20.68
C VAL A 426 5.66 -8.12 22.11
N GLU A 427 4.54 -8.10 22.83
CA GLU A 427 4.46 -7.63 24.21
C GLU A 427 5.41 -8.42 25.13
N GLY A 428 6.16 -7.69 25.96
CA GLY A 428 7.17 -8.25 26.87
C GLY A 428 8.52 -8.56 26.21
N THR A 429 8.69 -8.27 24.92
CA THR A 429 9.95 -8.47 24.18
C THR A 429 10.62 -7.12 23.86
N PRO A 430 11.89 -7.09 23.40
CA PRO A 430 12.52 -5.83 22.98
C PRO A 430 11.74 -5.09 21.87
N TYR A 431 11.01 -5.84 21.02
CA TYR A 431 10.21 -5.29 19.94
C TYR A 431 8.92 -4.61 20.42
N GLN A 432 8.60 -4.63 21.72
CA GLN A 432 7.49 -3.87 22.28
C GLN A 432 7.64 -2.37 21.98
N SER A 433 8.86 -1.82 22.08
CA SER A 433 9.16 -0.42 21.73
C SER A 433 9.40 -0.27 20.24
N TRP A 434 8.76 0.71 19.59
CA TRP A 434 9.02 0.96 18.16
C TRP A 434 10.48 1.31 17.87
N ARG A 435 11.21 1.81 18.86
CA ARG A 435 12.64 2.18 18.74
C ARG A 435 13.54 0.96 18.49
N ALA A 436 13.06 -0.24 18.79
CA ALA A 436 13.73 -1.51 18.45
C ALA A 436 13.14 -2.17 17.19
N ARG A 437 12.08 -1.61 16.59
CA ARG A 437 11.44 -2.19 15.40
C ARG A 437 12.12 -1.65 14.14
N HIS A 438 12.96 -2.47 13.55
CA HIS A 438 13.50 -2.22 12.23
C HIS A 438 12.71 -2.96 11.16
N VAL A 439 12.43 -2.31 10.03
CA VAL A 439 11.53 -2.84 9.00
C VAL A 439 11.99 -4.20 8.42
N ASP A 440 13.30 -4.43 8.31
CA ASP A 440 13.86 -5.70 7.86
C ASP A 440 13.72 -6.79 8.93
N GLU A 441 13.96 -6.46 10.19
CA GLU A 441 13.78 -7.38 11.32
C GLU A 441 12.31 -7.74 11.52
N VAL A 442 11.37 -6.81 11.31
CA VAL A 442 9.92 -7.11 11.34
C VAL A 442 9.57 -8.15 10.26
N ALA A 443 10.15 -8.04 9.06
CA ALA A 443 9.95 -9.05 8.01
C ALA A 443 10.55 -10.42 8.40
N GLU A 444 11.75 -10.42 8.98
CA GLU A 444 12.41 -11.63 9.50
C GLU A 444 11.56 -12.32 10.58
N LEU A 445 11.12 -11.56 11.58
CA LEU A 445 10.27 -12.03 12.67
C LEU A 445 9.00 -12.73 12.15
N LEU A 446 8.30 -12.09 11.21
CA LEU A 446 7.08 -12.63 10.64
C LEU A 446 7.34 -13.89 9.80
N MET A 447 8.37 -13.88 8.95
CA MET A 447 8.66 -15.00 8.05
C MET A 447 9.27 -16.21 8.79
N GLN A 448 10.20 -15.98 9.72
CA GLN A 448 10.79 -17.05 10.55
C GLN A 448 9.72 -17.69 11.45
N GLY A 449 8.88 -16.88 12.11
CA GLY A 449 7.78 -17.42 12.92
C GLY A 449 6.73 -18.15 12.09
N ALA A 450 6.45 -17.69 10.86
CA ALA A 450 5.54 -18.38 9.97
C ALA A 450 6.09 -19.76 9.57
N ALA A 451 7.41 -19.86 9.38
CA ALA A 451 8.06 -21.13 9.08
C ALA A 451 7.96 -22.12 10.26
N VAL A 452 8.11 -21.64 11.51
CA VAL A 452 7.88 -22.44 12.71
C VAL A 452 6.45 -22.98 12.75
N HIS A 453 5.45 -22.14 12.48
CA HIS A 453 4.05 -22.58 12.44
C HIS A 453 3.77 -23.59 11.33
N ALA A 454 4.32 -23.38 10.14
CA ALA A 454 4.16 -24.29 9.00
C ALA A 454 4.80 -25.66 9.28
N ALA A 455 6.03 -25.68 9.82
CA ALA A 455 6.74 -26.90 10.20
C ALA A 455 5.98 -27.72 11.27
N ALA A 456 5.47 -27.04 12.31
CA ALA A 456 4.73 -27.69 13.39
C ALA A 456 3.43 -28.39 12.93
N ARG A 457 2.84 -27.95 11.81
CA ARG A 457 1.65 -28.56 11.22
C ARG A 457 1.99 -29.69 10.25
N GLY A 458 3.07 -29.56 9.48
CA GLY A 458 3.56 -30.62 8.59
C GLY A 458 3.97 -31.90 9.33
N GLY A 459 4.49 -31.79 10.56
CA GLY A 459 4.84 -32.96 11.39
C GLY A 459 3.66 -33.71 12.03
N ARG A 460 2.40 -33.31 11.81
CA ARG A 460 1.20 -33.88 12.47
C ARG A 460 0.42 -34.87 11.60
N GLU A 461 0.94 -35.33 10.47
CA GLU A 461 0.25 -36.22 9.51
C GLU A 461 -0.16 -37.63 10.03
N GLY A 462 -0.06 -37.91 11.34
CA GLY A 462 -0.47 -39.19 11.95
C GLY A 462 -1.32 -39.10 13.23
N GLY A 463 -1.75 -37.91 13.68
CA GLY A 463 -2.50 -37.76 14.92
C GLY A 463 -3.61 -36.74 14.79
N GLY A 464 -4.84 -37.08 15.22
CA GLY A 464 -6.02 -36.23 15.14
C GLY A 464 -5.79 -34.80 15.69
N PHE A 465 -6.67 -33.88 15.32
CA PHE A 465 -6.64 -32.44 15.65
C PHE A 465 -6.56 -32.18 17.17
N ARG A 466 -5.37 -32.35 17.78
CA ARG A 466 -5.14 -32.07 19.20
C ARG A 466 -4.98 -30.56 19.37
N GLY A 467 -5.91 -29.98 20.14
CA GLY A 467 -6.13 -28.54 20.32
C GLY A 467 -5.03 -27.75 21.04
N SER A 468 -3.94 -28.39 21.49
CA SER A 468 -2.75 -27.69 21.97
C SER A 468 -1.71 -27.63 20.84
N GLY A 469 -1.72 -26.56 20.06
CA GLY A 469 -0.60 -26.19 19.20
C GLY A 469 0.68 -26.01 20.04
N PRO A 470 1.89 -26.09 19.46
CA PRO A 470 3.03 -25.45 20.12
C PRO A 470 2.65 -23.98 20.40
N GLY A 471 3.13 -23.45 21.52
CA GLY A 471 2.93 -22.04 21.86
C GLY A 471 3.34 -21.11 20.71
N GLU A 472 2.78 -19.91 20.65
CA GLU A 472 3.12 -18.94 19.61
C GLU A 472 4.62 -18.59 19.72
N PRO A 473 5.41 -18.76 18.64
CA PRO A 473 6.85 -18.51 18.68
C PRO A 473 7.08 -17.02 19.00
N ARG A 474 7.92 -16.75 19.99
CA ARG A 474 8.20 -15.39 20.48
C ARG A 474 9.50 -14.84 19.89
N PRO A 475 9.60 -13.51 19.71
CA PRO A 475 10.85 -12.83 19.42
C PRO A 475 11.91 -13.08 20.50
N LEU A 476 13.14 -13.39 20.09
CA LEU A 476 14.30 -13.50 20.97
C LEU A 476 14.80 -12.13 21.43
N ALA A 477 15.44 -12.08 22.60
CA ALA A 477 16.18 -10.90 23.02
C ALA A 477 17.41 -10.69 22.10
N ARG A 478 17.74 -9.44 21.78
CA ARG A 478 19.00 -9.13 21.09
C ARG A 478 20.15 -9.55 22.00
N VAL A 479 21.03 -10.43 21.51
CA VAL A 479 22.31 -10.78 22.16
C VAL A 479 23.35 -9.74 21.80
#